data_AF-A0A7X8EN89-F1
#
_entry.id   AF-A0A7X8EN89-F1
#
_cell.length_a   1.000
_cell.length_b   1.000
_cell.length_c   1.000
_cell.angle_alpha   90.00
_cell.angle_beta   90.00
_cell.angle_gamma   90.00
#
_symmetry.space_group_name_H-M   'P 1'
#
loop_
_entity.id
_entity.type
_entity.pdbx_description
1 polymer ?
#
loop_
_entity_poly.entity_id
_entity_poly.type
_entity_poly.pdbx_seq_one_letter_code
_entity_poly.pdbx_strand_id
1 'polypeptide(L)' 'GCSFHPRCFRAMEVCSREVPPLVEKAGGHSVACWLYS' A
#
# COMPACT_ATOMS: atom_id res chain seq x y z
N GLY A 1 9.01 4.22 2.38
CA GLY A 1 7.60 4.59 2.14
C GLY A 1 7.09 4.05 0.81
N CYS A 2 5.79 3.79 0.71
CA CYS A 2 5.06 3.51 -0.54
C CYS A 2 5.33 4.58 -1.60
N SER A 3 5.93 4.23 -2.74
CA SER A 3 6.28 5.20 -3.81
C SER A 3 5.09 6.00 -4.35
N PHE A 4 3.86 5.47 -4.21
CA PHE A 4 2.63 6.13 -4.61
C PHE A 4 2.10 7.15 -3.58
N HIS A 5 2.63 7.18 -2.35
CA HIS A 5 2.12 8.03 -1.27
C HIS A 5 2.01 9.54 -1.61
N PRO A 6 2.91 10.16 -2.41
CA PRO A 6 2.79 11.60 -2.71
C PRO A 6 1.58 11.95 -3.58
N ARG A 7 0.98 10.94 -4.24
CA ARG A 7 -0.15 11.08 -5.17
C ARG A 7 -1.42 10.39 -4.69
N CYS A 8 -1.35 9.66 -3.58
CA CYS A 8 -2.46 8.88 -3.06
C CYS A 8 -3.39 9.75 -2.19
N PHE A 9 -4.66 9.87 -2.59
CA PHE A 9 -5.69 10.61 -1.81
C PHE A 9 -6.06 9.93 -0.48
N ARG A 10 -5.60 8.69 -0.26
CA ARG A 10 -5.78 7.92 0.99
C ARG A 10 -4.45 7.73 1.74
N ALA A 11 -3.43 8.54 1.44
CA ALA A 11 -2.14 8.42 2.10
C ALA A 11 -2.28 8.60 3.62
N MET A 12 -1.61 7.72 4.37
CA MET A 12 -1.50 7.76 5.83
C MET A 12 -0.03 8.00 6.21
N GLU A 13 0.23 8.34 7.47
CA GLU A 13 1.59 8.61 7.97
C GLU A 13 2.56 7.45 7.74
N VAL A 14 2.10 6.21 7.90
CA VAL A 14 2.89 4.99 7.62
C VAL A 14 3.29 4.88 6.14
N CYS A 15 2.50 5.44 5.22
CA CYS A 15 2.77 5.34 3.79
C CYS A 15 4.03 6.07 3.35
N SER A 16 4.44 7.15 4.02
CA SER A 16 5.70 7.85 3.70
C SER A 16 6.91 7.19 4.36
N ARG A 17 6.71 6.51 5.50
CA ARG A 17 7.77 5.88 6.28
C ARG A 17 8.11 4.49 5.76
N GLU A 18 7.10 3.66 5.51
CA GLU A 18 7.28 2.23 5.26
C GLU A 18 6.67 1.76 3.93
N VAL A 19 7.24 0.70 3.37
CA VAL A 19 6.74 0.07 2.14
C VAL A 19 5.69 -0.98 2.55
N PRO A 20 4.47 -0.93 1.99
CA PRO A 20 3.44 -1.91 2.33
C PRO A 20 3.84 -3.31 1.88
N PRO A 21 3.48 -4.35 2.66
CA PRO A 21 3.71 -5.72 2.25
C PRO A 21 2.85 -6.06 1.03
N LEU A 22 3.35 -6.97 0.19
CA LEU A 22 2.57 -7.54 -0.89
C LEU A 22 1.65 -8.63 -0.32
N VAL A 23 0.34 -8.40 -0.37
CA VAL A 23 -0.67 -9.36 0.11
C VAL A 23 -1.54 -9.85 -1.05
N GLU A 24 -1.86 -11.14 -1.07
CA GLU A 24 -2.81 -11.69 -2.04
C GLU A 24 -4.24 -11.50 -1.53
N LYS A 25 -5.11 -10.89 -2.33
CA LYS A 25 -6.51 -10.64 -1.96
C LYS A 25 -7.46 -11.75 -2.40
N ALA A 26 -7.39 -12.14 -3.67
CA ALA A 26 -8.13 -13.28 -4.22
C ALA A 26 -7.76 -13.49 -5.70
N GLY A 27 -7.85 -14.73 -6.16
CA GLY A 27 -7.78 -15.07 -7.59
C GLY A 27 -6.47 -14.65 -8.25
N GLY A 28 -5.33 -14.78 -7.55
CA GLY A 28 -4.02 -14.39 -8.06
C GLY A 28 -3.77 -12.88 -8.07
N HIS A 29 -4.68 -12.06 -7.56
CA HIS A 29 -4.47 -10.61 -7.46
C HIS A 29 -3.76 -10.25 -6.16
N SER A 30 -2.58 -9.65 -6.32
CA SER A 30 -1.78 -9.14 -5.21
C SER A 30 -1.84 -7.62 -5.13
N VAL A 31 -1.80 -7.10 -3.91
CA VAL A 31 -1.86 -5.67 -3.60
C VAL A 31 -0.76 -5.31 -2.61
N ALA A 32 -0.02 -4.24 -2.88
CA ALA A 32 0.93 -3.65 -1.96
C ALA A 32 0.40 -2.28 -1.48
N CYS A 33 -0.55 -2.30 -0.54
CA CYS A 33 -1.19 -1.09 -0.01
C CYS A 33 -1.55 -1.27 1.46
N TRP A 34 -1.14 -0.31 2.30
CA TRP A 34 -1.44 -0.30 3.75
C TRP A 34 -2.94 -0.28 4.08
N LEU A 35 -3.79 0.12 3.13
CA LEU A 35 -5.24 0.14 3.30
C LEU A 35 -5.88 -1.26 3.18
N TYR A 36 -5.13 -2.21 2.63
CA TYR A 36 -5.58 -3.55 2.28
C TYR A 36 -4.68 -4.66 2.83
N SER A 37 -3.53 -4.32 3.40
CA SER A 37 -2.68 -5.23 4.16
C SER A 37 -3.32 -5.65 5.48
#